data_AF-A0A5J4YDW9-F1
#
_entry.id   AF-A0A5J4YDW9-F1
#
_cell.length_a   1.000
_cell.length_b   1.000
_cell.length_c   1.000
_cell.angle_alpha   90.00
_cell.angle_beta   90.00
_cell.angle_gamma   90.00
#
_symmetry.space_group_name_H-M   'P 1'
#
loop_
_entity.id
_entity.type
_entity.pdbx_description
1 polymer ?
#
loop_
_entity_poly.entity_id
_entity_poly.type
_entity_poly.pdbx_seq_one_letter_code
_entity_poly.pdbx_strand_id
1 'polypeptide(L)'
;MQQQVYAFLPLRSYGLSFIVQADFIVPSSREAIDCDSAWNELLREQVPNLFLQSLQSFKQLAVPTVDQPMAWVNRWLQSVPLPREAQSFFAALPHSLAARLQQSQCIPTETSQWVFPREALVCQDPQVRSLLADPRLPAIVTLQYAHSDLSVLHSSQPLRALLGVSEVAHSHLLDVVRQLYTSHVLAQMGSAWLAQLLLCVFDSLQQERPGGMGYQTQSSVAVASAAAKAATAELRKLLLLPMSDGTFAVVDDDMKQPLYFPLDMGDKSQ
;
A
#
# COMPACT_ATOMS: atom_id res chain seq x y z
N MET A 1 7.41 -42.56 43.76
CA MET A 1 8.46 -41.71 43.15
C MET A 1 8.05 -40.26 43.33
N GLN A 2 8.92 -39.41 43.88
CA GLN A 2 8.70 -37.97 43.91
C GLN A 2 9.21 -37.37 42.60
N GLN A 3 8.46 -36.47 41.99
CA GLN A 3 8.82 -35.80 40.74
C GLN A 3 9.09 -34.32 40.99
N GLN A 4 9.98 -33.75 40.17
CA GLN A 4 10.30 -32.34 40.21
C GLN A 4 9.21 -31.52 39.49
N VAL A 5 8.92 -30.34 40.05
CA VAL A 5 8.03 -29.35 39.45
C VAL A 5 8.89 -28.28 38.80
N TYR A 6 8.62 -27.98 37.54
CA TYR A 6 9.35 -26.98 36.76
C TYR A 6 8.47 -25.75 36.54
N ALA A 7 9.08 -24.57 36.56
CA ALA A 7 8.45 -23.30 36.17
C ALA A 7 9.25 -22.68 35.02
N PHE A 8 8.59 -22.43 33.90
CA PHE A 8 9.17 -21.72 32.75
C PHE A 8 8.80 -20.24 32.88
N LEU A 9 9.80 -19.38 33.08
CA LEU A 9 9.63 -17.93 33.19
C LEU A 9 9.95 -17.26 31.85
N PRO A 10 9.27 -16.15 31.51
CA PRO A 10 9.62 -15.36 30.34
C PRO A 10 11.05 -14.81 30.49
N LEU A 11 11.80 -14.80 29.38
CA LEU A 11 13.07 -14.09 29.27
C LEU A 11 12.84 -12.59 29.14
N ARG A 12 13.93 -11.81 29.03
CA ARG A 12 13.84 -10.38 28.73
C ARG A 12 13.02 -10.11 27.45
N SER A 13 12.47 -8.90 27.36
CA SER A 13 11.81 -8.44 26.13
C SER A 13 12.84 -8.24 25.00
N TYR A 14 12.49 -8.69 23.80
CA TYR A 14 13.27 -8.48 22.56
C TYR A 14 12.60 -7.50 21.60
N GLY A 15 11.53 -6.81 22.02
CA GLY A 15 10.83 -5.81 21.19
C GLY A 15 9.91 -6.41 20.12
N LEU A 16 9.44 -7.65 20.31
CA LEU A 16 8.45 -8.26 19.42
C LEU A 16 7.03 -7.94 19.90
N SER A 17 6.12 -7.71 18.95
CA SER A 17 4.69 -7.47 19.18
C SER A 17 3.87 -8.77 19.34
N PHE A 18 4.55 -9.92 19.41
CA PHE A 18 3.95 -11.24 19.63
C PHE A 18 4.88 -12.14 20.44
N ILE A 19 4.31 -13.22 20.98
CA ILE A 19 5.03 -14.17 21.84
C ILE A 19 5.66 -15.26 20.97
N VAL A 20 6.95 -15.51 21.20
CA VAL A 20 7.67 -16.66 20.64
C VAL A 20 8.00 -17.63 21.77
N GLN A 21 7.29 -18.76 21.79
CA GLN A 21 7.52 -19.84 22.75
C GLN A 21 8.24 -20.99 22.04
N ALA A 22 9.46 -21.30 22.48
CA ALA A 22 10.25 -22.41 21.97
C ALA A 22 11.25 -22.88 23.04
N ASP A 23 11.86 -24.04 22.81
CA ASP A 23 12.89 -24.61 23.70
C ASP A 23 14.24 -23.94 23.44
N PHE A 24 14.36 -22.66 23.79
CA PHE A 24 15.60 -21.91 23.59
C PHE A 24 16.69 -22.38 24.56
N ILE A 25 17.89 -22.58 24.02
CA ILE A 25 19.10 -22.74 24.83
C ILE A 25 19.43 -21.38 25.45
N VAL A 26 19.57 -21.36 26.78
CA VAL A 26 19.88 -20.16 27.56
C VAL A 26 21.18 -20.36 28.34
N PRO A 27 21.99 -19.30 28.51
CA PRO A 27 23.18 -19.35 29.36
C PRO A 27 22.76 -19.51 30.84
N SER A 28 23.74 -19.78 31.72
CA SER A 28 23.49 -20.05 33.13
C SER A 28 22.73 -18.93 33.86
N SER A 29 22.86 -17.67 33.44
CA SER A 29 22.09 -16.54 33.99
C SER A 29 20.59 -16.65 33.71
N ARG A 30 20.18 -17.34 32.63
CA ARG A 30 18.79 -17.47 32.16
C ARG A 30 18.09 -16.13 31.88
N GLU A 31 18.86 -15.07 31.64
CA GLU A 31 18.31 -13.73 31.39
C GLU A 31 18.12 -13.44 29.88
N ALA A 32 18.87 -14.14 29.03
CA ALA A 32 18.88 -13.94 27.58
C ALA A 32 18.96 -15.28 26.83
N ILE A 33 18.77 -15.23 25.51
CA ILE A 33 18.97 -16.36 24.60
C ILE A 33 20.46 -16.45 24.27
N ASP A 34 20.99 -17.68 24.24
CA ASP A 34 22.34 -17.92 23.73
C ASP A 34 22.37 -17.64 22.21
N CYS A 35 23.07 -16.57 21.81
CA CYS A 35 23.12 -16.13 20.42
C CYS A 35 24.01 -16.99 19.53
N ASP A 36 24.93 -17.76 20.12
CA ASP A 36 25.92 -18.57 19.37
C ASP A 36 25.42 -20.01 19.13
N SER A 37 24.23 -20.32 19.64
CA SER A 37 23.60 -21.63 19.49
C SER A 37 22.92 -21.79 18.13
N ALA A 38 23.45 -22.71 17.32
CA ALA A 38 22.85 -23.09 16.03
C ALA A 38 21.39 -23.58 16.16
N TRP A 39 21.02 -24.17 17.29
CA TRP A 39 19.64 -24.57 17.57
C TRP A 39 18.72 -23.36 17.70
N ASN A 40 19.14 -22.33 18.44
CA ASN A 40 18.36 -21.11 18.58
C ASN A 40 18.21 -20.40 17.23
N GLU A 41 19.30 -20.31 16.47
CA GLU A 41 19.27 -19.74 15.11
C GLU A 41 18.25 -20.45 14.22
N LEU A 42 18.25 -21.79 14.22
CA LEU A 42 17.27 -22.60 13.50
C LEU A 42 15.84 -22.26 13.96
N LEU A 43 15.58 -22.19 15.27
CA LEU A 43 14.27 -21.82 15.80
C LEU A 43 13.83 -20.44 15.30
N ARG A 44 14.72 -19.46 15.32
CA ARG A 44 14.46 -18.09 14.83
C ARG A 44 14.13 -18.08 13.34
N GLU A 45 14.81 -18.88 12.53
CA GLU A 45 14.57 -19.00 11.08
C GLU A 45 13.20 -19.63 10.75
N GLN A 46 12.62 -20.41 11.65
CA GLN A 46 11.28 -20.97 11.47
C GLN A 46 10.15 -19.96 11.78
N VAL A 47 10.43 -18.90 12.56
CA VAL A 47 9.41 -17.93 12.99
C VAL A 47 8.66 -17.30 11.81
N PRO A 48 9.30 -16.82 10.72
CA PRO A 48 8.58 -16.29 9.55
C PRO A 48 7.58 -17.27 8.92
N ASN A 49 7.93 -18.56 8.86
CA ASN A 49 7.05 -19.59 8.31
C ASN A 49 5.84 -19.83 9.22
N LEU A 50 6.07 -19.93 10.53
CA LEU A 50 5.00 -20.08 11.52
C LEU A 50 4.07 -18.86 11.52
N PHE A 51 4.61 -17.66 11.37
CA PHE A 51 3.83 -16.43 11.28
C PHE A 51 2.91 -16.45 10.06
N LEU A 52 3.38 -16.88 8.89
CA LEU A 52 2.53 -17.08 7.72
C LEU A 52 1.49 -18.20 7.90
N GLN A 53 1.85 -19.29 8.57
CA GLN A 53 0.88 -20.36 8.85
C GLN A 53 -0.25 -19.86 9.76
N SER A 54 0.05 -18.98 10.73
CA SER A 54 -0.98 -18.36 11.57
C SER A 54 -2.01 -17.59 10.76
N LEU A 55 -1.60 -16.88 9.70
CA LEU A 55 -2.51 -16.20 8.78
C LEU A 55 -3.47 -17.21 8.12
N GLN A 56 -2.97 -18.35 7.65
CA GLN A 56 -3.80 -19.38 7.01
C GLN A 56 -4.79 -19.99 8.02
N SER A 57 -4.37 -20.22 9.25
CA SER A 57 -5.26 -20.66 10.33
C SER A 57 -6.34 -19.61 10.62
N PHE A 58 -5.99 -18.32 10.70
CA PHE A 58 -6.95 -17.26 10.94
C PHE A 58 -7.97 -17.11 9.80
N LYS A 59 -7.56 -17.31 8.54
CA LYS A 59 -8.49 -17.31 7.39
C LYS A 59 -9.57 -18.40 7.48
N GLN A 60 -9.30 -19.50 8.20
CA GLN A 60 -10.25 -20.61 8.38
C GLN A 60 -11.19 -20.39 9.56
N LEU A 61 -10.88 -19.45 10.45
CA LEU A 61 -11.75 -19.12 11.58
C LEU A 61 -12.91 -18.25 11.11
N ALA A 62 -14.05 -18.38 11.79
CA ALA A 62 -15.18 -17.50 11.55
C ALA A 62 -14.78 -16.04 11.81
N VAL A 63 -15.24 -15.13 10.94
CA VAL A 63 -15.01 -13.70 11.11
C VAL A 63 -15.58 -13.27 12.47
N PRO A 64 -14.74 -12.71 13.37
CA PRO A 64 -15.10 -12.55 14.78
C PRO A 64 -16.23 -11.53 15.00
N THR A 65 -16.48 -10.62 14.07
CA THR A 65 -17.53 -9.61 14.20
C THR A 65 -18.00 -9.15 12.81
N VAL A 66 -19.31 -9.07 12.60
CA VAL A 66 -19.91 -8.57 11.35
C VAL A 66 -19.55 -7.10 11.11
N ASP A 67 -19.45 -6.32 12.20
CA ASP A 67 -19.18 -4.88 12.14
C ASP A 67 -17.73 -4.52 11.83
N GLN A 68 -16.78 -5.43 12.06
CA GLN A 68 -15.36 -5.20 11.79
C GLN A 68 -14.68 -6.44 11.19
N PRO A 69 -14.99 -6.76 9.92
CA PRO A 69 -14.52 -7.99 9.29
C PRO A 69 -12.98 -8.06 9.21
N MET A 70 -12.32 -6.90 9.14
CA MET A 70 -10.85 -6.79 9.02
C MET A 70 -10.11 -6.56 10.35
N ALA A 71 -10.79 -6.51 11.50
CA ALA A 71 -10.15 -6.21 12.79
C ALA A 71 -9.01 -7.19 13.13
N TRP A 72 -9.21 -8.49 12.83
CA TRP A 72 -8.20 -9.51 13.07
C TRP A 72 -7.00 -9.36 12.12
N VAL A 73 -7.22 -8.97 10.86
CA VAL A 73 -6.15 -8.72 9.89
C VAL A 73 -5.32 -7.52 10.32
N ASN A 74 -5.96 -6.44 10.78
CA ASN A 74 -5.27 -5.29 11.36
C ASN A 74 -4.38 -5.71 12.54
N ARG A 75 -4.90 -6.52 13.47
CA ARG A 75 -4.11 -6.99 14.60
C ARG A 75 -2.94 -7.88 14.17
N TRP A 76 -3.15 -8.74 13.17
CA TRP A 76 -2.10 -9.56 12.59
C TRP A 76 -1.02 -8.70 11.92
N LEU A 77 -1.39 -7.69 11.13
CA LEU A 77 -0.45 -6.75 10.51
C LEU A 77 0.28 -5.87 11.55
N GLN A 78 -0.39 -5.45 12.63
CA GLN A 78 0.25 -4.74 13.76
C GLN A 78 1.30 -5.59 14.48
N SER A 79 1.18 -6.92 14.41
CA SER A 79 2.15 -7.82 15.04
C SER A 79 3.44 -7.99 14.22
N VAL A 80 3.49 -7.49 12.99
CA VAL A 80 4.71 -7.46 12.16
C VAL A 80 5.68 -6.45 12.78
N PRO A 81 6.84 -6.87 13.31
CA PRO A 81 7.79 -5.96 13.92
C PRO A 81 8.45 -5.10 12.84
N LEU A 82 8.56 -3.79 13.07
CA LEU A 82 9.25 -2.87 12.19
C LEU A 82 10.78 -2.97 12.34
N PRO A 83 11.56 -2.52 11.34
CA PRO A 83 12.99 -2.40 11.51
C PRO A 83 13.33 -1.54 12.73
N ARG A 84 14.26 -2.02 13.57
CA ARG A 84 14.71 -1.41 14.85
C ARG A 84 13.80 -1.66 16.07
N GLU A 85 12.60 -2.22 15.91
CA GLU A 85 11.79 -2.65 17.05
C GLU A 85 12.34 -3.93 17.66
N ALA A 86 12.63 -4.93 16.80
CA ALA A 86 13.26 -6.17 17.22
C ALA A 86 14.75 -5.95 17.54
N GLN A 87 15.20 -6.48 18.67
CA GLN A 87 16.53 -6.22 19.23
C GLN A 87 17.35 -7.50 19.38
N SER A 88 18.68 -7.33 19.45
CA SER A 88 19.63 -8.40 19.76
C SER A 88 19.42 -9.63 18.87
N PHE A 89 19.17 -10.80 19.45
CA PHE A 89 18.98 -12.07 18.76
C PHE A 89 17.91 -12.02 17.64
N PHE A 90 16.84 -11.24 17.83
CA PHE A 90 15.76 -11.11 16.84
C PHE A 90 15.90 -9.92 15.89
N ALA A 91 17.02 -9.17 15.90
CA ALA A 91 17.17 -7.97 15.08
C ALA A 91 16.98 -8.20 13.56
N ALA A 92 17.30 -9.40 13.07
CA ALA A 92 17.10 -9.78 11.67
C ALA A 92 15.67 -10.27 11.35
N LEU A 93 14.85 -10.56 12.37
CA LEU A 93 13.51 -11.14 12.20
C LEU A 93 12.55 -10.25 11.40
N PRO A 94 12.48 -8.91 11.59
CA PRO A 94 11.65 -8.04 10.77
C PRO A 94 11.87 -8.23 9.27
N HIS A 95 13.13 -8.32 8.83
CA HIS A 95 13.48 -8.45 7.43
C HIS A 95 13.16 -9.86 6.89
N SER A 96 13.46 -10.92 7.65
CA SER A 96 13.14 -12.29 7.21
C SER A 96 11.63 -12.54 7.17
N LEU A 97 10.88 -11.98 8.13
CA LEU A 97 9.43 -12.02 8.15
C LEU A 97 8.84 -11.23 6.98
N ALA A 98 9.30 -10.01 6.74
CA ALA A 98 8.88 -9.21 5.59
C ALA A 98 9.14 -9.89 4.24
N ALA A 99 10.35 -10.43 4.05
CA ALA A 99 10.71 -11.17 2.84
C ALA A 99 9.78 -12.37 2.61
N ARG A 100 9.38 -13.04 3.69
CA ARG A 100 8.45 -14.17 3.63
C ARG A 100 7.02 -13.71 3.32
N LEU A 101 6.56 -12.61 3.90
CA LEU A 101 5.25 -12.02 3.61
C LEU A 101 5.15 -11.52 2.15
N GLN A 102 6.20 -10.90 1.63
CA GLN A 102 6.28 -10.43 0.23
C GLN A 102 6.10 -11.55 -0.79
N GLN A 103 6.44 -12.79 -0.42
CA GLN A 103 6.30 -13.99 -1.25
C GLN A 103 4.95 -14.71 -1.08
N SER A 104 4.00 -14.11 -0.36
CA SER A 104 2.69 -14.72 -0.08
C SER A 104 1.55 -13.74 -0.34
N GLN A 105 0.39 -14.28 -0.70
CA GLN A 105 -0.86 -13.51 -0.84
C GLN A 105 -1.45 -13.21 0.55
N CYS A 106 -1.00 -12.13 1.15
CA CYS A 106 -1.32 -11.75 2.52
C CYS A 106 -2.04 -10.41 2.68
N ILE A 107 -2.30 -9.68 1.59
CA ILE A 107 -3.08 -8.44 1.65
C ILE A 107 -4.48 -8.68 1.12
N PRO A 108 -5.54 -8.51 1.92
CA PRO A 108 -6.91 -8.62 1.43
C PRO A 108 -7.31 -7.36 0.66
N THR A 109 -8.06 -7.57 -0.42
CA THR A 109 -8.57 -6.51 -1.30
C THR A 109 -10.05 -6.28 -1.08
N GLU A 110 -10.56 -5.17 -1.64
CA GLU A 110 -12.01 -4.85 -1.63
C GLU A 110 -12.87 -5.95 -2.26
N THR A 111 -12.31 -6.70 -3.22
CA THR A 111 -13.00 -7.82 -3.89
C THR A 111 -12.94 -9.13 -3.09
N SER A 112 -12.51 -9.07 -1.82
CA SER A 112 -12.30 -10.23 -0.93
C SER A 112 -11.25 -11.22 -1.45
N GLN A 113 -10.41 -10.81 -2.40
CA GLN A 113 -9.26 -11.58 -2.85
C GLN A 113 -8.05 -11.28 -1.99
N TRP A 114 -7.08 -12.19 -2.01
CA TRP A 114 -5.79 -11.99 -1.35
C TRP A 114 -4.71 -11.86 -2.40
N VAL A 115 -3.94 -10.77 -2.34
CA VAL A 115 -2.89 -10.46 -3.30
C VAL A 115 -1.52 -10.34 -2.64
N PHE A 116 -0.48 -10.38 -3.45
CA PHE A 116 0.87 -10.13 -2.98
C PHE A 116 1.01 -8.65 -2.55
N PRO A 117 1.81 -8.33 -1.52
CA PRO A 117 2.03 -6.94 -1.11
C PRO A 117 2.40 -5.97 -2.24
N ARG A 118 3.25 -6.41 -3.17
CA ARG A 118 3.67 -5.62 -4.34
C ARG A 118 2.56 -5.31 -5.36
N GLU A 119 1.48 -6.09 -5.33
CA GLU A 119 0.32 -5.91 -6.22
C GLU A 119 -0.77 -5.07 -5.56
N ALA A 120 -0.69 -4.89 -4.22
CA ALA A 120 -1.65 -4.13 -3.46
C ALA A 120 -1.33 -2.63 -3.51
N LEU A 121 -2.36 -1.83 -3.81
CA LEU A 121 -2.33 -0.38 -3.71
C LEU A 121 -3.16 0.10 -2.51
N VAL A 122 -2.57 1.00 -1.74
CA VAL A 122 -3.21 1.70 -0.63
C VAL A 122 -3.72 3.04 -1.12
N CYS A 123 -5.00 3.32 -0.91
CA CYS A 123 -5.63 4.59 -1.24
C CYS A 123 -6.32 5.13 0.00
N GLN A 124 -5.85 6.29 0.49
CA GLN A 124 -6.42 6.97 1.66
C GLN A 124 -7.50 7.98 1.27
N ASP A 125 -7.43 8.55 0.07
CA ASP A 125 -8.38 9.57 -0.39
C ASP A 125 -9.77 8.96 -0.65
N PRO A 126 -10.82 9.35 0.09
CA PRO A 126 -12.18 8.84 -0.10
C PRO A 126 -12.74 9.11 -1.49
N GLN A 127 -12.38 10.24 -2.12
CA GLN A 127 -12.86 10.58 -3.46
C GLN A 127 -12.29 9.62 -4.49
N VAL A 128 -10.97 9.41 -4.46
CA VAL A 128 -10.28 8.44 -5.33
C VAL A 128 -10.84 7.04 -5.12
N ARG A 129 -11.06 6.63 -3.87
CA ARG A 129 -11.68 5.34 -3.55
C ARG A 129 -13.08 5.19 -4.13
N SER A 130 -13.93 6.21 -3.97
CA SER A 130 -15.31 6.18 -4.50
C SER A 130 -15.33 6.08 -6.03
N LEU A 131 -14.39 6.76 -6.68
CA LEU A 131 -14.24 6.75 -8.12
C LEU A 131 -13.78 5.37 -8.62
N LEU A 132 -12.84 4.76 -7.90
CA LEU A 132 -12.28 3.44 -8.21
C LEU A 132 -13.19 2.26 -7.85
N ALA A 133 -14.17 2.48 -6.98
CA ALA A 133 -15.20 1.50 -6.64
C ALA A 133 -16.31 1.37 -7.70
N ASP A 134 -16.25 2.16 -8.79
CA ASP A 134 -17.22 2.08 -9.87
C ASP A 134 -17.23 0.64 -10.48
N PRO A 135 -18.40 -0.03 -10.53
CA PRO A 135 -18.50 -1.44 -10.93
C PRO A 135 -18.06 -1.71 -12.37
N ARG A 136 -17.87 -0.67 -13.17
CA ARG A 136 -17.42 -0.77 -14.57
C ARG A 136 -15.89 -0.88 -14.68
N LEU A 137 -15.15 -0.51 -13.63
CA LEU A 137 -13.67 -0.53 -13.62
C LEU A 137 -13.05 -1.92 -13.46
N PRO A 138 -13.53 -2.83 -12.57
CA PRO A 138 -12.89 -4.13 -12.37
C PRO A 138 -12.79 -5.01 -13.61
N ALA A 139 -13.62 -4.77 -14.63
CA ALA A 139 -13.58 -5.49 -15.90
C ALA A 139 -12.43 -5.05 -16.82
N ILE A 140 -11.84 -3.89 -16.56
CA ILE A 140 -10.92 -3.20 -17.47
C ILE A 140 -9.57 -2.92 -16.77
N VAL A 141 -9.62 -2.60 -15.48
CA VAL A 141 -8.49 -2.16 -14.68
C VAL A 141 -7.98 -3.32 -13.83
N THR A 142 -6.69 -3.65 -13.97
CA THR A 142 -6.04 -4.75 -13.24
C THR A 142 -5.53 -4.36 -11.85
N LEU A 143 -5.82 -3.13 -11.40
CA LEU A 143 -5.32 -2.61 -10.12
C LEU A 143 -6.06 -3.25 -8.94
N GLN A 144 -5.30 -3.75 -7.98
CA GLN A 144 -5.82 -4.44 -6.80
C GLN A 144 -5.64 -3.53 -5.59
N TYR A 145 -6.74 -3.03 -5.04
CA TYR A 145 -6.72 -2.11 -3.89
C TYR A 145 -6.84 -2.86 -2.58
N ALA A 146 -5.98 -2.50 -1.62
CA ALA A 146 -6.08 -2.98 -0.25
C ALA A 146 -7.40 -2.51 0.38
N HIS A 147 -8.04 -3.41 1.15
CA HIS A 147 -9.33 -3.17 1.77
C HIS A 147 -9.34 -1.90 2.65
N SER A 148 -10.46 -1.16 2.64
CA SER A 148 -10.70 0.11 3.36
C SER A 148 -10.35 0.04 4.83
N ASP A 149 -10.81 -1.03 5.46
CA ASP A 149 -10.76 -1.20 6.90
C ASP A 149 -9.38 -1.63 7.41
N LEU A 150 -8.39 -1.79 6.53
CA LEU A 150 -7.00 -2.09 6.90
C LEU A 150 -6.26 -0.84 7.42
N SER A 151 -6.79 -0.22 8.46
CA SER A 151 -6.29 1.04 9.05
C SER A 151 -4.78 1.05 9.31
N VAL A 152 -4.19 -0.11 9.59
CA VAL A 152 -2.78 -0.28 9.88
C VAL A 152 -1.90 -0.05 8.64
N LEU A 153 -2.33 -0.56 7.48
CA LEU A 153 -1.63 -0.31 6.22
C LEU A 153 -1.80 1.14 5.78
N HIS A 154 -3.00 1.71 5.93
CA HIS A 154 -3.26 3.11 5.58
C HIS A 154 -2.43 4.07 6.44
N SER A 155 -2.33 3.83 7.75
CA SER A 155 -1.63 4.72 8.68
C SER A 155 -0.10 4.53 8.71
N SER A 156 0.41 3.31 8.59
CA SER A 156 1.84 3.02 8.80
C SER A 156 2.64 3.00 7.51
N GLN A 157 3.26 4.13 7.17
CA GLN A 157 4.23 4.20 6.06
C GLN A 157 5.44 3.25 6.24
N PRO A 158 6.04 3.08 7.44
CA PRO A 158 7.15 2.13 7.62
C PRO A 158 6.76 0.68 7.31
N LEU A 159 5.54 0.27 7.69
CA LEU A 159 5.05 -1.08 7.38
C LEU A 159 4.84 -1.26 5.88
N ARG A 160 4.26 -0.26 5.20
CA ARG A 160 4.10 -0.27 3.74
C ARG A 160 5.44 -0.42 3.03
N ALA A 161 6.44 0.37 3.43
CA ALA A 161 7.80 0.29 2.88
C ALA A 161 8.44 -1.08 3.14
N LEU A 162 8.25 -1.64 4.34
CA LEU A 162 8.78 -2.96 4.70
C LEU A 162 8.15 -4.08 3.86
N LEU A 163 6.83 -4.03 3.64
CA LEU A 163 6.11 -5.04 2.87
C LEU A 163 6.18 -4.81 1.35
N GLY A 164 6.61 -3.63 0.90
CA GLY A 164 6.58 -3.26 -0.52
C GLY A 164 5.18 -2.95 -1.04
N VAL A 165 4.28 -2.52 -0.16
CA VAL A 165 2.93 -2.06 -0.53
C VAL A 165 3.02 -0.62 -1.00
N SER A 166 2.51 -0.35 -2.20
CA SER A 166 2.59 0.98 -2.81
C SER A 166 1.35 1.81 -2.50
N GLU A 167 1.50 3.14 -2.51
CA GLU A 167 0.38 4.07 -2.43
C GLU A 167 -0.09 4.46 -3.84
N VAL A 168 -1.36 4.82 -3.98
CA VAL A 168 -1.90 5.32 -5.25
C VAL A 168 -1.21 6.63 -5.61
N ALA A 169 -0.29 6.54 -6.57
CA ALA A 169 0.33 7.68 -7.24
C ALA A 169 -0.50 8.16 -8.44
N HIS A 170 -0.19 9.36 -8.94
CA HIS A 170 -0.86 9.95 -10.11
C HIS A 170 -0.74 9.07 -11.38
N SER A 171 0.32 8.27 -11.50
CA SER A 171 0.57 7.42 -12.66
C SER A 171 -0.47 6.33 -12.79
N HIS A 172 -0.90 5.75 -11.66
CA HIS A 172 -1.94 4.74 -11.64
C HIS A 172 -3.28 5.31 -12.11
N LEU A 173 -3.61 6.55 -11.71
CA LEU A 173 -4.82 7.22 -12.15
C LEU A 173 -4.79 7.51 -13.67
N LEU A 174 -3.65 7.95 -14.20
CA LEU A 174 -3.47 8.12 -15.64
C LEU A 174 -3.58 6.80 -16.40
N ASP A 175 -3.03 5.72 -15.84
CA ASP A 175 -3.14 4.38 -16.43
C ASP A 175 -4.60 3.89 -16.47
N VAL A 176 -5.42 4.22 -15.46
CA VAL A 176 -6.87 3.99 -15.50
C VAL A 176 -7.52 4.74 -16.68
N VAL A 177 -7.20 6.03 -16.87
CA VAL A 177 -7.72 6.82 -18.00
C VAL A 177 -7.33 6.15 -19.33
N ARG A 178 -6.08 5.75 -19.47
CA ARG A 178 -5.54 5.13 -20.69
C ARG A 178 -6.22 3.81 -21.01
N GLN A 179 -6.42 2.96 -20.01
CA GLN A 179 -7.10 1.68 -20.18
C GLN A 179 -8.57 1.87 -20.58
N LEU A 180 -9.26 2.84 -19.98
CA LEU A 180 -10.64 3.19 -20.35
C LEU A 180 -10.75 3.78 -21.76
N TYR A 181 -9.76 4.57 -22.17
CA TYR A 181 -9.67 5.09 -23.53
C TYR A 181 -9.46 3.96 -24.55
N THR A 182 -8.50 3.08 -24.29
CA THR A 182 -8.14 1.96 -25.19
C THR A 182 -9.26 0.93 -25.31
N SER A 183 -10.05 0.73 -24.25
CA SER A 183 -11.21 -0.17 -24.24
C SER A 183 -12.49 0.47 -24.80
N HIS A 184 -12.46 1.74 -25.21
CA HIS A 184 -13.62 2.51 -25.69
C HIS A 184 -14.79 2.62 -24.69
N VAL A 185 -14.51 2.46 -23.39
CA VAL A 185 -15.52 2.54 -22.32
C VAL A 185 -15.58 3.94 -21.68
N LEU A 186 -14.58 4.80 -21.95
CA LEU A 186 -14.50 6.15 -21.39
C LEU A 186 -15.79 6.99 -21.59
N ALA A 187 -16.39 6.94 -22.78
CA ALA A 187 -17.62 7.66 -23.08
C ALA A 187 -18.81 7.22 -22.21
N GLN A 188 -18.81 5.96 -21.76
CA GLN A 188 -19.86 5.40 -20.91
C GLN A 188 -19.75 5.86 -19.45
N MET A 189 -18.56 6.29 -19.00
CA MET A 189 -18.34 6.79 -17.64
C MET A 189 -19.11 8.09 -17.36
N GLY A 190 -19.28 8.92 -18.40
CA GLY A 190 -19.87 10.25 -18.30
C GLY A 190 -18.85 11.32 -17.93
N SER A 191 -19.16 12.57 -18.28
CA SER A 191 -18.27 13.72 -18.09
C SER A 191 -18.03 14.09 -16.62
N ALA A 192 -19.02 13.87 -15.74
CA ALA A 192 -18.89 14.14 -14.31
C ALA A 192 -17.85 13.22 -13.64
N TRP A 193 -17.87 11.93 -13.99
CA TRP A 193 -16.89 10.96 -13.48
C TRP A 193 -15.48 11.28 -13.99
N LEU A 194 -15.35 11.62 -15.29
CA LEU A 194 -14.08 12.05 -15.87
C LEU A 194 -13.54 13.31 -15.18
N ALA A 195 -14.38 14.30 -14.92
CA ALA A 195 -13.99 15.53 -14.24
C ALA A 195 -13.47 15.23 -12.82
N GLN A 196 -14.15 14.35 -12.06
CA GLN A 196 -13.69 13.92 -10.75
C GLN A 196 -12.34 13.21 -10.80
N LEU A 197 -12.12 12.34 -11.81
CA LEU A 197 -10.83 11.66 -11.99
C LEU A 197 -9.71 12.66 -12.30
N LEU A 198 -9.96 13.63 -13.19
CA LEU A 198 -8.98 14.66 -13.53
C LEU A 198 -8.63 15.55 -12.33
N LEU A 199 -9.62 15.85 -11.47
CA LEU A 199 -9.38 16.54 -10.20
C LEU A 199 -8.53 15.69 -9.26
N CYS A 200 -8.83 14.39 -9.13
CA CYS A 200 -8.01 13.46 -8.34
C CYS A 200 -6.56 13.37 -8.84
N VAL A 201 -6.35 13.33 -10.16
CA VAL A 201 -5.02 13.37 -10.78
C VAL A 201 -4.30 14.67 -10.44
N PHE A 202 -5.00 15.81 -10.53
CA PHE A 202 -4.46 17.11 -10.18
C PHE A 202 -4.05 17.16 -8.70
N ASP A 203 -4.92 16.75 -7.79
CA ASP A 203 -4.65 16.77 -6.35
C ASP A 203 -3.50 15.82 -5.98
N SER A 204 -3.42 14.64 -6.61
CA SER A 204 -2.30 13.72 -6.42
C SER A 204 -0.96 14.35 -6.87
N LEU A 205 -0.95 15.06 -7.99
CA LEU A 205 0.22 15.82 -8.47
C LEU A 205 0.59 16.99 -7.55
N GLN A 206 -0.39 17.59 -6.86
CA GLN A 206 -0.12 18.61 -5.85
C GLN A 206 0.46 18.03 -4.56
N GLN A 207 -0.01 16.85 -4.13
CA GLN A 207 0.47 16.19 -2.91
C GLN A 207 1.88 15.61 -3.07
N GLU A 208 2.27 15.22 -4.29
CA GLU A 208 3.65 14.84 -4.60
C GLU A 208 4.62 16.04 -4.58
N ARG A 209 4.12 17.29 -4.58
CA ARG A 209 4.95 18.44 -4.21
C ARG A 209 5.27 18.29 -2.73
N PRO A 210 6.54 18.20 -2.31
CA PRO A 210 6.87 18.09 -0.90
C PRO A 210 6.41 19.36 -0.17
N GLY A 211 5.23 19.27 0.43
CA GLY A 211 4.52 20.32 1.16
C GLY A 211 4.62 20.08 2.66
N GLY A 212 5.84 19.99 3.18
CA GLY A 212 6.10 20.31 4.58
C GLY A 212 6.48 21.79 4.67
N MET A 213 6.08 22.47 5.74
CA MET A 213 6.38 23.88 6.06
C MET A 213 7.90 24.08 6.36
N GLY A 214 8.76 23.69 5.44
CA GLY A 214 10.21 23.73 5.51
C GLY A 214 10.78 24.10 4.15
N TYR A 215 11.88 24.86 4.17
CA TYR A 215 12.56 25.43 3.01
C TYR A 215 12.54 24.53 1.76
N GLN A 216 11.77 24.93 0.75
CA GLN A 216 11.74 24.27 -0.54
C GLN A 216 13.06 24.53 -1.27
N THR A 217 13.74 23.47 -1.70
CA THR A 217 14.88 23.56 -2.61
C THR A 217 14.36 23.67 -4.05
N GLN A 218 14.99 24.51 -4.88
CA GLN A 218 14.61 24.70 -6.30
C GLN A 218 14.47 23.37 -7.09
N SER A 219 15.17 22.31 -6.67
CA SER A 219 15.07 20.98 -7.29
C SER A 219 13.72 20.29 -7.11
N SER A 220 13.03 20.44 -5.97
CA SER A 220 11.77 19.72 -5.72
C SER A 220 10.59 20.33 -6.47
N VAL A 221 10.59 21.66 -6.62
CA VAL A 221 9.62 22.39 -7.43
C VAL A 221 9.78 22.05 -8.92
N ALA A 222 11.02 21.94 -9.40
CA ALA A 222 11.30 21.55 -10.79
C ALA A 222 10.83 20.13 -11.11
N VAL A 223 11.01 19.16 -10.20
CA VAL A 223 10.56 17.77 -10.39
C VAL A 223 9.04 17.67 -10.44
N ALA A 224 8.32 18.34 -9.53
CA ALA A 224 6.86 18.34 -9.55
C ALA A 224 6.28 19.09 -10.77
N SER A 225 6.95 20.15 -11.23
CA SER A 225 6.59 20.84 -12.49
C SER A 225 6.81 19.93 -13.71
N ALA A 226 7.89 19.15 -13.74
CA ALA A 226 8.14 18.18 -14.80
C ALA A 226 7.12 17.03 -14.81
N ALA A 227 6.75 16.49 -13.64
CA ALA A 227 5.72 15.46 -13.52
C ALA A 227 4.34 15.96 -13.98
N ALA A 228 3.96 17.18 -13.59
CA ALA A 228 2.73 17.82 -14.06
C ALA A 228 2.75 18.02 -15.59
N LYS A 229 3.87 18.50 -16.17
CA LYS A 229 4.02 18.65 -17.62
C LYS A 229 3.91 17.32 -18.36
N ALA A 230 4.51 16.25 -17.84
CA ALA A 230 4.40 14.92 -18.40
C ALA A 230 2.96 14.39 -18.33
N ALA A 231 2.29 14.51 -17.18
CA ALA A 231 0.89 14.13 -17.02
C ALA A 231 -0.03 14.88 -18.00
N THR A 232 0.13 16.19 -18.14
CA THR A 232 -0.64 16.98 -19.11
C THR A 232 -0.36 16.58 -20.55
N ALA A 233 0.91 16.34 -20.90
CA ALA A 233 1.27 15.88 -22.24
C ALA A 233 0.65 14.52 -22.60
N GLU A 234 0.45 13.65 -21.60
CA GLU A 234 -0.23 12.38 -21.80
C GLU A 234 -1.75 12.53 -21.88
N LEU A 235 -2.36 13.36 -21.03
CA LEU A 235 -3.78 13.66 -21.12
C LEU A 235 -4.15 14.31 -22.45
N ARG A 236 -3.29 15.17 -23.01
CA ARG A 236 -3.49 15.79 -24.34
C ARG A 236 -3.54 14.80 -25.50
N LYS A 237 -2.88 13.65 -25.37
CA LYS A 237 -2.92 12.58 -26.39
C LYS A 237 -4.24 11.80 -26.36
N LEU A 238 -5.00 11.91 -25.29
CA LEU A 238 -6.25 11.19 -25.09
C LEU A 238 -7.42 12.09 -25.47
N LEU A 239 -8.36 11.55 -26.25
CA LEU A 239 -9.58 12.26 -26.62
C LEU A 239 -10.60 12.17 -25.49
N LEU A 240 -10.39 12.97 -24.45
CA LEU A 240 -11.09 12.83 -23.17
C LEU A 240 -12.46 13.54 -23.14
N LEU A 241 -12.64 14.60 -23.91
CA LEU A 241 -13.82 15.47 -23.81
C LEU A 241 -14.79 15.23 -24.98
N PRO A 242 -15.90 14.51 -24.76
CA PRO A 242 -16.96 14.41 -25.75
C PRO A 242 -17.67 15.76 -25.88
N MET A 243 -17.72 16.28 -27.10
CA MET A 243 -18.48 17.46 -27.47
C MET A 243 -19.95 17.09 -27.70
N SER A 244 -20.84 18.09 -27.67
CA SER A 244 -22.30 17.90 -27.80
C SER A 244 -22.73 17.32 -29.15
N ASP A 245 -21.84 17.29 -30.15
CA ASP A 245 -22.02 16.68 -31.46
C ASP A 245 -21.56 15.22 -31.53
N GLY A 246 -21.07 14.64 -30.42
CA GLY A 246 -20.54 13.28 -30.37
C GLY A 246 -19.11 13.13 -30.88
N THR A 247 -18.46 14.22 -31.28
CA THR A 247 -17.02 14.24 -31.57
C THR A 247 -16.23 14.44 -30.28
N PHE A 248 -14.94 14.13 -30.29
CA PHE A 248 -14.09 14.37 -29.13
C PHE A 248 -13.14 15.53 -29.42
N ALA A 249 -12.91 16.38 -28.43
CA ALA A 249 -11.94 17.45 -28.56
C ALA A 249 -10.51 16.88 -28.63
N VAL A 250 -9.85 17.08 -29.76
CA VAL A 250 -8.42 16.80 -29.97
C VAL A 250 -7.65 18.07 -29.61
N VAL A 251 -6.62 17.95 -28.76
CA VAL A 251 -5.68 19.06 -28.57
C VAL A 251 -4.70 19.04 -29.73
N ASP A 252 -5.04 19.75 -30.80
CA ASP A 252 -4.14 20.04 -31.92
C ASP A 252 -3.50 21.42 -31.69
N ASP A 253 -2.20 21.55 -31.92
CA ASP A 253 -1.44 22.81 -31.69
C ASP A 253 -1.94 23.96 -32.60
N ASP A 254 -2.72 23.64 -33.64
CA ASP A 254 -3.35 24.61 -34.57
C ASP A 254 -4.76 25.07 -34.14
N MET A 255 -5.29 24.63 -33.00
CA MET A 255 -6.59 25.09 -32.48
C MET A 255 -6.51 26.53 -31.95
N LYS A 256 -7.33 27.43 -32.53
CA LYS A 256 -7.47 28.85 -32.11
C LYS A 256 -7.93 29.04 -30.65
N GLN A 257 -8.36 27.98 -29.97
CA GLN A 257 -8.68 27.97 -28.53
C GLN A 257 -8.12 26.69 -27.90
N PRO A 258 -6.94 26.74 -27.25
CA PRO A 258 -6.37 25.56 -26.64
C PRO A 258 -7.20 25.11 -25.43
N LEU A 259 -7.30 23.79 -25.27
CA LEU A 259 -7.90 23.16 -24.10
C LEU A 259 -6.95 23.30 -22.92
N TYR A 260 -7.33 24.15 -21.96
CA TYR A 260 -6.56 24.35 -20.74
C TYR A 260 -6.94 23.28 -19.71
N PHE A 261 -5.97 22.45 -19.34
CA PHE A 261 -6.11 21.62 -18.14
C PHE A 261 -5.79 22.47 -16.90
N PRO A 262 -6.37 22.18 -15.72
CA PRO A 262 -6.00 22.86 -14.47
C PRO A 262 -4.49 22.87 -14.18
N LEU A 263 -3.78 21.86 -14.71
CA LEU A 263 -2.32 21.71 -14.63
C LEU A 263 -1.53 22.77 -15.42
N ASP A 264 -2.13 23.40 -16.44
CA ASP A 264 -1.48 24.39 -17.32
C ASP A 264 -1.40 25.79 -16.70
N MET A 265 -2.14 26.04 -15.62
CA MET A 265 -2.25 27.37 -15.02
C MET A 265 -1.07 27.71 -14.09
N GLY A 266 -0.15 26.77 -13.85
CA GLY A 266 0.99 26.94 -12.94
C GLY A 266 2.16 27.78 -13.48
N ASP A 267 2.26 27.99 -14.80
CA ASP A 267 3.38 28.71 -15.43
C ASP A 267 3.06 30.20 -15.71
N LYS A 268 1.91 30.74 -15.27
CA LYS A 268 1.50 32.14 -15.52
C LYS A 268 1.69 33.11 -14.35
N SER A 269 2.61 32.82 -13.44
CA SER A 269 3.01 33.76 -12.40
C SER A 269 4.53 33.86 -12.29
N GLN A 270 5.16 34.42 -13.33
CA GLN A 270 6.13 35.54 -13.27
C GLN A 270 6.67 35.85 -14.66
#